data_AF-A0A1M5R7E3-F1
#
_entry.id   AF-A0A1M5R7E3-F1
#
_cell.length_a   1.000
_cell.length_b   1.000
_cell.length_c   1.000
_cell.angle_alpha   90.00
_cell.angle_beta   90.00
_cell.angle_gamma   90.00
#
_symmetry.space_group_name_H-M   'P 1'
#
loop_
_entity.id
_entity.type
_entity.pdbx_description
1 polymer ?
#
loop_
_entity_poly.entity_id
_entity_poly.type
_entity_poly.pdbx_seq_one_letter_code
_entity_poly.pdbx_strand_id
1 'polypeptide(L)'
;MLEMYKKVVFENYANFNGRARRREYWMFALVNAIISFALGFVLGLISPNLALVGNLYSLAVLVPAIAAGVRRMHDVGKSGWYLLIPFYSLYLACIDGEKGPNQYGADPKNQLEELDEIGKE
;
A
#
# COMPACT_ATOMS: atom_id res chain seq x y z
N MET A 1 -10.88 -3.53 -7.20
CA MET A 1 -9.45 -3.93 -7.21
C MET A 1 -8.61 -2.98 -8.04
N LEU A 2 -8.90 -2.85 -9.34
CA LEU A 2 -8.11 -2.02 -10.27
C LEU A 2 -8.14 -0.51 -9.94
N GLU A 3 -9.32 0.03 -9.62
CA GLU A 3 -9.49 1.46 -9.25
C GLU A 3 -8.70 1.87 -8.00
N MET A 4 -8.66 0.98 -7.00
CA MET A 4 -7.89 1.21 -5.76
C MET A 4 -6.38 1.19 -6.02
N TYR A 5 -5.93 0.29 -6.91
CA TYR A 5 -4.53 0.25 -7.34
C TYR A 5 -4.15 1.51 -8.10
N LYS A 6 -4.99 1.97 -9.04
CA LYS A 6 -4.77 3.25 -9.74
C LYS A 6 -4.71 4.42 -8.79
N LYS A 7 -5.60 4.52 -7.81
CA LYS A 7 -5.60 5.58 -6.79
C LYS A 7 -4.33 5.57 -5.92
N VAL A 8 -3.84 4.40 -5.52
CA VAL A 8 -2.62 4.30 -4.71
C VAL A 8 -1.38 4.62 -5.54
N VAL A 9 -1.31 4.12 -6.78
CA VAL A 9 -0.14 4.26 -7.64
C VAL A 9 -0.10 5.61 -8.34
N PHE A 10 -1.18 6.08 -8.95
CA PHE A 10 -1.17 7.33 -9.72
C PHE A 10 -1.51 8.55 -8.87
N GLU A 11 -2.52 8.48 -8.01
CA GLU A 11 -2.94 9.65 -7.22
C GLU A 11 -2.12 9.83 -5.93
N ASN A 12 -1.54 8.76 -5.39
CA ASN A 12 -0.77 8.79 -4.15
C ASN A 12 0.67 8.28 -4.30
N TYR A 13 1.25 8.38 -5.51
CA TYR A 13 2.58 7.83 -5.85
C TYR A 13 3.67 8.20 -4.83
N ALA A 14 3.72 9.47 -4.41
CA ALA A 14 4.66 9.99 -3.42
C ALA A 14 3.95 10.73 -2.28
N ASN A 15 2.69 10.37 -2.00
CA ASN A 15 1.93 11.00 -0.93
C ASN A 15 2.13 10.24 0.39
N PHE A 16 2.90 10.84 1.29
CA PHE A 16 3.14 10.32 2.64
C PHE A 16 2.10 10.78 3.66
N ASN A 17 1.24 11.72 3.29
CA ASN A 17 0.23 12.27 4.19
C ASN A 17 -1.07 11.47 4.14
N GLY A 18 -1.81 11.47 5.25
CA GLY A 18 -3.05 10.73 5.38
C GLY A 18 -2.86 9.32 5.94
N ARG A 19 -3.91 8.52 5.81
CA ARG A 19 -4.05 7.18 6.39
C ARG A 19 -4.38 6.17 5.30
N ALA A 20 -3.81 4.97 5.42
CA ALA A 20 -4.11 3.85 4.54
C ALA A 20 -4.70 2.70 5.35
N ARG A 21 -5.91 2.26 4.97
CA ARG A 21 -6.55 1.11 5.62
C ARG A 21 -5.79 -0.18 5.31
N ARG A 22 -5.96 -1.19 6.16
CA ARG A 22 -5.38 -2.54 5.96
C ARG A 22 -5.64 -3.11 4.57
N ARG A 23 -6.87 -3.02 4.07
CA ARG A 23 -7.25 -3.56 2.74
C ARG A 23 -6.46 -2.88 1.61
N GLU A 24 -6.28 -1.57 1.67
CA GLU A 24 -5.51 -0.81 0.67
C GLU A 24 -4.04 -1.18 0.70
N TYR A 25 -3.45 -1.21 1.89
CA TYR A 25 -2.05 -1.59 2.06
C TYR A 25 -1.77 -3.01 1.54
N TRP A 26 -2.57 -3.99 1.95
CA TRP A 26 -2.37 -5.38 1.55
C TRP A 26 -2.70 -5.65 0.09
N MET A 27 -3.69 -4.95 -0.48
CA MET A 27 -3.96 -5.06 -1.92
C MET A 27 -2.84 -4.45 -2.76
N PHE A 28 -2.30 -3.31 -2.36
CA PHE A 28 -1.13 -2.72 -3.01
C PHE A 28 0.07 -3.68 -2.93
N ALA A 29 0.37 -4.23 -1.75
CA ALA A 29 1.45 -5.19 -1.56
C ALA A 29 1.26 -6.44 -2.43
N LEU A 30 0.04 -7.00 -2.45
CA LEU A 30 -0.28 -8.21 -3.23
C LEU A 30 -0.12 -7.99 -4.74
N VAL A 31 -0.64 -6.88 -5.28
CA VAL A 31 -0.53 -6.60 -6.71
C VAL A 31 0.93 -6.40 -7.12
N ASN A 32 1.71 -5.64 -6.35
CA ASN A 32 3.13 -5.45 -6.64
C ASN A 32 3.92 -6.76 -6.48
N ALA A 33 3.54 -7.64 -5.54
CA ALA A 33 4.15 -8.96 -5.40
C ALA A 33 3.89 -9.83 -6.64
N ILE A 34 2.66 -9.84 -7.16
CA ILE A 34 2.31 -10.58 -8.39
C ILE A 34 3.08 -10.03 -9.60
N ILE A 35 3.13 -8.70 -9.77
CA ILE A 35 3.87 -8.09 -10.89
C ILE A 35 5.36 -8.36 -10.76
N SER A 36 5.94 -8.21 -9.56
CA SER A 36 7.36 -8.50 -9.32
C SER A 36 7.70 -9.96 -9.57
N PHE A 37 6.82 -10.88 -9.17
CA PHE A 37 6.97 -12.30 -9.46
C PHE A 37 6.91 -12.56 -10.97
N ALA A 38 5.93 -12.00 -11.69
CA ALA A 38 5.83 -12.15 -13.14
C ALA A 38 7.06 -11.58 -13.86
N LEU A 39 7.50 -10.36 -13.52
CA LEU A 39 8.64 -9.71 -14.18
C LEU A 39 9.97 -10.36 -13.82
N GLY A 40 10.19 -10.74 -12.56
CA GLY A 40 11.46 -11.31 -12.10
C GLY A 40 11.59 -12.79 -12.45
N PHE A 41 10.56 -13.59 -12.16
CA PHE A 41 10.59 -15.04 -12.36
C PHE A 41 10.35 -15.42 -13.82
N VAL A 42 9.26 -14.95 -14.44
CA VAL A 42 8.92 -15.38 -15.82
C VAL A 42 9.91 -14.84 -16.84
N LEU A 43 10.26 -13.55 -16.78
CA LEU A 43 11.24 -12.99 -17.73
C LEU A 43 12.65 -13.52 -17.48
N GLY A 44 13.00 -13.80 -16.22
CA GLY A 44 14.28 -14.41 -15.86
C GLY A 44 14.47 -15.81 -16.44
N LEU A 45 13.39 -16.59 -16.60
CA LEU A 45 13.41 -17.88 -17.29
C LEU A 45 13.61 -17.76 -18.81
N ILE A 46 13.21 -16.63 -19.41
CA ILE A 46 13.35 -16.39 -20.86
C ILE A 46 14.76 -15.87 -21.18
N SER A 47 15.25 -14.90 -20.41
CA SER A 47 16.59 -14.35 -20.58
C SER A 47 17.06 -13.63 -19.31
N PRO A 48 18.28 -13.92 -18.80
CA PRO A 48 18.85 -13.20 -17.67
C PRO A 48 18.93 -11.68 -17.87
N ASN A 49 19.08 -11.21 -19.12
CA ASN A 49 19.15 -9.78 -19.43
C ASN A 49 17.80 -9.07 -19.27
N LEU A 50 16.69 -9.81 -19.42
CA LEU A 50 15.34 -9.26 -19.19
C LEU A 50 15.03 -9.09 -17.70
N ALA A 51 15.79 -9.73 -16.80
CA ALA A 51 15.67 -9.51 -15.36
C ALA A 51 15.96 -8.03 -14.97
N LEU A 52 16.70 -7.29 -15.80
CA LEU A 52 16.92 -5.85 -15.61
C LEU A 52 15.61 -5.05 -15.64
N VAL A 53 14.58 -5.50 -16.36
CA VAL A 53 13.25 -4.88 -16.37
C VAL A 53 12.58 -5.02 -15.00
N GLY A 54 12.72 -6.18 -14.35
CA GLY A 54 12.25 -6.40 -12.99
C GLY A 54 12.94 -5.47 -11.99
N ASN A 55 14.25 -5.26 -12.12
CA ASN A 55 14.99 -4.30 -11.29
C ASN A 55 14.48 -2.86 -11.48
N LEU A 56 14.25 -2.43 -12.72
CA LEU A 56 13.73 -1.09 -12.98
C LEU A 56 12.31 -0.89 -12.41
N TYR A 57 11.46 -1.91 -12.53
CA TYR A 57 10.14 -1.91 -11.91
C TYR A 57 10.23 -1.81 -10.38
N SER A 58 11.14 -2.55 -9.75
CA SER A 58 11.33 -2.51 -8.29
C SER A 58 11.69 -1.10 -7.79
N LEU A 59 12.51 -0.36 -8.56
CA LEU A 59 12.87 1.02 -8.24
C LEU A 59 11.68 1.98 -8.40
N ALA A 60 10.86 1.79 -9.45
CA ALA A 60 9.66 2.59 -9.65
C ALA A 60 8.63 2.40 -8.51
N VAL A 61 8.49 1.17 -8.01
CA VAL A 61 7.54 0.84 -6.94
C VAL A 61 8.06 1.16 -5.54
N LEU A 62 9.37 1.35 -5.37
CA LEU A 62 9.99 1.61 -4.07
C LEU A 62 9.36 2.81 -3.35
N VAL A 63 9.24 3.95 -4.05
CA VAL A 63 8.66 5.19 -3.49
C VAL A 63 7.20 5.00 -3.05
N PRO A 64 6.27 4.53 -3.90
CA PRO A 64 4.89 4.31 -3.48
C PRO A 64 4.76 3.22 -2.41
N ALA A 65 5.66 2.23 -2.36
CA ALA A 65 5.66 1.23 -1.30
C ALA A 65 6.01 1.83 0.08
N ILE A 66 7.00 2.70 0.13
CA ILE A 66 7.33 3.44 1.35
C ILE A 66 6.18 4.37 1.73
N ALA A 67 5.61 5.09 0.76
CA ALA A 67 4.48 5.99 1.01
C ALA A 67 3.24 5.26 1.55
N ALA A 68 2.91 4.10 1.00
CA ALA A 68 1.82 3.25 1.50
C ALA A 68 2.13 2.70 2.90
N GLY A 69 3.38 2.31 3.17
CA GLY A 69 3.84 1.87 4.50
C GLY A 69 3.73 2.97 5.55
N VAL A 70 4.16 4.19 5.23
CA VAL A 70 4.06 5.36 6.12
C VAL A 70 2.60 5.67 6.45
N ARG A 71 1.71 5.73 5.45
CA ARG A 71 0.26 5.96 5.67
C ARG A 71 -0.40 4.84 6.46
N ARG A 72 0.11 3.60 6.36
CA ARG A 72 -0.34 2.48 7.19
C ARG A 72 0.08 2.66 8.65
N MET A 73 1.31 3.15 8.91
CA MET A 73 1.75 3.46 10.28
C MET A 73 0.94 4.61 10.88
N HIS A 74 0.61 5.63 10.08
CA HIS A 74 -0.27 6.72 10.49
C HIS A 74 -1.67 6.24 10.85
N ASP A 75 -2.19 5.22 10.17
CA ASP A 75 -3.50 4.65 10.46
C ASP A 75 -3.56 3.96 11.83
N VAL A 76 -2.44 3.44 12.36
CA VAL A 76 -2.34 2.91 13.73
C VAL A 76 -1.89 3.95 14.76
N GLY A 77 -1.88 5.24 14.39
CA GLY A 77 -1.47 6.34 15.28
C GLY A 77 0.04 6.38 15.57
N LYS A 78 0.86 5.71 14.75
CA LYS A 78 2.34 5.70 14.87
C LYS A 78 2.97 6.57 13.79
N SER A 79 4.19 7.05 14.06
CA SER A 79 4.95 7.80 13.05
C SER A 79 5.41 6.90 11.91
N GLY A 80 5.61 7.47 10.71
CA GLY A 80 6.12 6.72 9.55
C GLY A 80 7.44 5.98 9.79
N TRP A 81 8.27 6.46 10.73
CA TRP A 81 9.55 5.84 11.10
C TRP A 81 9.43 4.41 11.63
N TYR A 82 8.26 4.04 12.18
CA TYR A 82 8.02 2.67 12.63
C TYR A 82 8.08 1.64 11.49
N LEU A 83 7.98 2.08 10.22
CA LEU A 83 8.19 1.22 9.05
C LEU A 83 9.58 0.57 9.04
N LEU A 84 10.61 1.25 9.58
CA LEU A 84 11.99 0.77 9.58
C LEU A 84 12.25 -0.37 10.57
N ILE A 85 11.30 -0.68 11.45
CA ILE A 85 11.41 -1.76 12.44
C ILE A 85 10.75 -3.01 11.86
N PRO A 86 11.48 -4.00 11.30
CA PRO A 86 10.89 -4.96 10.35
C PRO A 86 9.74 -5.80 10.91
N PHE A 87 9.95 -6.48 12.05
CA PHE A 87 8.93 -7.34 12.64
C PHE A 87 7.78 -6.54 13.24
N TYR A 88 8.09 -5.37 13.80
CA TYR A 88 7.08 -4.52 14.41
C TYR A 88 6.23 -3.80 13.37
N SER A 89 6.80 -3.36 12.25
CA SER A 89 6.07 -2.75 11.14
C SER A 89 5.11 -3.75 10.50
N LEU A 90 5.51 -5.02 10.39
CA LEU A 90 4.62 -6.09 9.93
C LEU A 90 3.47 -6.34 10.92
N TYR A 91 3.78 -6.41 12.21
CA TYR A 91 2.75 -6.50 13.26
C TYR A 91 1.76 -5.33 13.15
N LEU A 92 2.26 -4.10 13.07
CA LEU A 92 1.44 -2.90 12.90
C LEU A 92 0.65 -2.90 11.58
N ALA A 93 1.20 -3.45 10.50
CA ALA A 93 0.50 -3.60 9.23
C ALA A 93 -0.75 -4.50 9.36
N CYS A 94 -0.72 -5.45 10.29
CA CYS A 94 -1.78 -6.43 10.53
C CYS A 94 -2.85 -6.01 11.55
N ILE A 95 -2.61 -5.08 12.48
CA ILE A 95 -3.59 -4.69 13.53
C ILE A 95 -4.67 -3.70 13.03
N ASP A 96 -5.77 -3.49 13.79
CA ASP A 96 -6.74 -2.44 13.44
C ASP A 96 -6.12 -1.05 13.47
N GLY A 97 -6.58 -0.18 12.56
CA GLY A 97 -6.33 1.24 12.65
C GLY A 97 -7.06 1.87 13.83
N GLU A 98 -6.61 3.05 14.23
CA GLU A 98 -7.25 3.87 15.26
C GLU A 98 -8.67 4.28 14.82
N LYS A 99 -9.66 4.10 15.67
CA LYS A 99 -11.06 4.47 15.34
C LYS A 99 -11.24 5.97 15.46
N GLY A 100 -11.91 6.57 14.48
CA GLY A 100 -12.16 8.01 14.46
C GLY A 100 -10.96 8.82 13.93
N PRO A 101 -11.05 10.15 13.94
CA PRO A 101 -9.98 11.02 13.45
C PRO A 101 -8.76 10.95 14.36
N ASN A 102 -7.57 10.94 13.75
CA ASN A 102 -6.30 11.07 14.46
C ASN A 102 -5.48 12.23 13.87
N GLN A 103 -4.28 12.46 14.41
CA GLN A 103 -3.40 13.56 13.96
C GLN A 103 -3.00 13.50 12.48
N TYR A 104 -3.19 12.36 11.82
CA TYR A 104 -2.85 12.13 10.41
C TYR A 104 -4.06 12.21 9.48
N GLY A 105 -5.28 12.34 10.01
CA GLY A 105 -6.50 12.54 9.21
C GLY A 105 -7.72 11.78 9.73
N ALA A 106 -8.82 11.93 8.99
CA ALA A 106 -10.09 11.25 9.26
C ALA A 106 -9.99 9.73 9.14
N ASP A 107 -10.90 9.01 9.80
CA ASP A 107 -10.97 7.55 9.73
C ASP A 107 -11.29 7.09 8.30
N PRO A 108 -10.44 6.26 7.67
CA PRO A 108 -10.70 5.73 6.34
C PRO A 108 -11.91 4.77 6.26
N LYS A 109 -12.49 4.32 7.39
CA LYS A 109 -13.72 3.50 7.39
C LYS A 109 -14.99 4.30 7.09
N ASN A 110 -15.12 5.53 7.61
CA ASN A 110 -16.37 6.29 7.46
C ASN A 110 -16.71 6.66 6.01
N GLN A 111 -15.70 6.83 5.13
CA GLN A 111 -15.93 7.14 3.71
C GLN A 111 -16.44 5.94 2.88
N LEU A 112 -16.34 4.72 3.40
CA LEU A 112 -16.77 3.51 2.70
C LEU A 112 -18.10 2.96 3.22
N GLU A 113 -18.43 3.19 4.49
CA GLU A 113 -19.77 2.90 5.02
C GLU A 113 -20.84 3.71 4.26
N GLU A 114 -20.59 4.99 3.97
CA GLU A 114 -21.48 5.83 3.16
C GLU A 114 -21.71 5.28 1.74
N LEU A 115 -20.68 4.70 1.10
CA LEU A 115 -20.80 4.12 -0.25
C LEU A 115 -21.47 2.73 -0.26
N ASP A 116 -21.28 1.93 0.78
CA ASP A 116 -21.95 0.63 0.95
C ASP A 116 -23.43 0.79 1.41
N GLU A 117 -23.79 1.92 2.02
CA GLU A 117 -25.19 2.27 2.34
C GLU A 117 -25.97 2.74 1.09
N ILE A 118 -25.35 3.50 0.19
CA ILE A 118 -25.96 3.93 -1.09
C ILE A 118 -26.35 2.75 -1.98
N GLY A 119 -25.67 1.60 -1.85
CA GLY A 119 -25.98 0.38 -2.61
C GLY A 119 -27.06 -0.53 -1.98
N LYS A 120 -27.63 -0.13 -0.84
CA LYS A 120 -28.69 -0.87 -0.13
C LYS A 120 -30.09 -0.27 -0.29
N GLU A 121 -30.22 0.84 -1.01
CA GLU A 121 -31.51 1.41 -1.45
C GLU A 121 -31.89 0.96 -2.87
#